data_AF-A0ABD0WL30-F1
#
_entry.id   AF-A0ABD0WL30-F1
#
_cell.length_a   1.000
_cell.length_b   1.000
_cell.length_c   1.000
_cell.angle_alpha   90.00
_cell.angle_beta   90.00
_cell.angle_gamma   90.00
#
_symmetry.space_group_name_H-M   'P 1'
#
loop_
_entity.id
_entity.type
_entity.pdbx_description
1 polymer ?
#
loop_
_entity_poly.entity_id
_entity_poly.type
_entity_poly.pdbx_seq_one_letter_code
_entity_poly.pdbx_strand_id
1 'polypeptide(L)'
;MLSSSVPLWSHHATPLEKRNRQERHRHFSVRFRKRSIRSAETGEALTEPGWTLGPSCEECLGLVFPRTLVTQQRGYSLFPAGRFPTGQVPLGNGLPAQRGAEAITAAGKMADDPNAADRNVEIWKIKKLIKSLEAARGNGTSMISLIIPPKDQISRVAKMLADEFGTASNIKSRVNRLSVLGAITSVQQRLKLYNKVPPNGLVVYCGTIVTDEGKEKKVNIDFEPFKPINTSLYLCDNKFHTEALTALLSDDSKFGFIVIDGSGALFGTLQGNTREVLHKFTVDLPKKHGRGGQSALRFARLRMEKRHNYVRKVAETAVQLYVSNDKVNVAGMVLAGSADFKTELSQSDMFDPRLQAKILKLVDISYGGENGFNQAIELSAEVLSNVKFIQEKKLIGRYFDEISQDTGKYCFGVEDTLKALEMGAVEILIVYENLDTMRYILRLHGTESIETENDEKTLYLTPEQEKDKSHFTDKETGQDHELVESMPLLEWFANNYKKFGATLEIVTDKSQEGSQFVKGFGGIGGVLRYRVDFQAIDYQAEGDEFLIWMTTR
;
A
#
# COMPACT_ATOMS: atom_id res chain seq x y z
N MET A 1 23.25 0.84 94.74
CA MET A 1 23.15 2.25 94.33
C MET A 1 22.17 2.29 93.17
N LEU A 2 20.96 2.80 93.39
CA LEU A 2 20.46 4.09 92.85
C LEU A 2 20.33 4.06 91.31
N SER A 3 19.12 3.81 90.78
CA SER A 3 18.14 4.81 90.25
C SER A 3 18.39 5.13 88.76
N SER A 4 17.44 5.36 87.84
CA SER A 4 15.95 5.36 87.79
C SER A 4 15.53 5.04 86.31
N SER A 5 14.29 5.05 85.79
CA SER A 5 12.93 5.39 86.26
C SER A 5 11.85 4.65 85.42
N VAL A 6 10.59 4.68 85.88
CA VAL A 6 9.32 4.10 85.36
C VAL A 6 8.18 5.04 85.89
N PRO A 7 6.86 5.04 85.55
CA PRO A 7 5.99 4.39 84.52
C PRO A 7 5.09 5.36 83.70
N LEU A 8 4.20 4.84 82.84
CA LEU A 8 2.70 4.85 82.92
C LEU A 8 2.11 4.23 81.63
N TRP A 9 1.36 3.11 81.64
CA TRP A 9 -0.06 2.91 82.04
C TRP A 9 -1.09 3.59 81.11
N SER A 10 -2.25 3.00 80.75
CA SER A 10 -2.78 1.62 80.84
C SER A 10 -4.17 1.53 80.14
N HIS A 11 -4.72 0.31 79.99
CA HIS A 11 -6.11 -0.05 79.63
C HIS A 11 -6.58 0.16 78.17
N HIS A 12 -7.64 -0.49 77.67
CA HIS A 12 -8.19 -1.86 77.72
C HIS A 12 -9.58 -1.78 77.05
N ALA A 13 -9.94 -2.84 76.30
CA ALA A 13 -11.31 -3.32 76.05
C ALA A 13 -12.27 -2.59 75.06
N THR A 14 -13.10 -3.45 74.46
CA THR A 14 -14.17 -3.31 73.44
C THR A 14 -15.57 -3.15 74.14
N PRO A 15 -16.78 -3.31 73.53
CA PRO A 15 -17.20 -3.60 72.13
C PRO A 15 -18.49 -2.84 71.60
N LEU A 16 -18.94 -3.21 70.38
CA LEU A 16 -20.36 -3.27 69.89
C LEU A 16 -21.29 -2.03 69.91
N GLU A 17 -21.79 -1.59 68.72
CA GLU A 17 -23.22 -1.78 68.34
C GLU A 17 -23.60 -1.45 66.87
N LYS A 18 -24.86 -1.82 66.53
CA LYS A 18 -25.48 -2.17 65.24
C LYS A 18 -25.95 -1.00 64.33
N ARG A 19 -26.34 -1.39 63.09
CA ARG A 19 -27.35 -0.84 62.14
C ARG A 19 -26.82 0.02 60.97
N ASN A 20 -27.52 0.16 59.83
CA ASN A 20 -28.36 -0.75 58.99
C ASN A 20 -28.73 0.00 57.67
N ARG A 21 -29.08 -0.73 56.59
CA ARG A 21 -29.54 -0.25 55.25
C ARG A 21 -28.50 0.50 54.39
N GLN A 22 -28.39 0.33 53.06
CA GLN A 22 -29.26 -0.15 51.95
C GLN A 22 -30.13 0.94 51.26
N GLU A 23 -29.61 1.55 50.19
CA GLU A 23 -30.37 2.22 49.11
C GLU A 23 -29.54 2.20 47.81
N ARG A 24 -29.89 1.36 46.82
CA ARG A 24 -30.85 1.55 45.71
C ARG A 24 -30.39 2.50 44.58
N HIS A 25 -30.14 1.90 43.42
CA HIS A 25 -30.11 2.58 42.12
C HIS A 25 -31.38 3.43 41.89
N ARG A 26 -31.22 4.60 41.28
CA ARG A 26 -32.29 5.28 40.54
C ARG A 26 -31.86 5.51 39.10
N HIS A 27 -32.57 4.90 38.16
CA HIS A 27 -32.55 5.35 36.76
C HIS A 27 -33.09 6.78 36.67
N PHE A 28 -32.43 7.62 35.87
CA PHE A 28 -33.01 8.87 35.39
C PHE A 28 -33.39 8.70 33.92
N SER A 29 -34.69 8.57 33.66
CA SER A 29 -35.27 8.68 32.32
C SER A 29 -35.87 10.08 32.17
N VAL A 30 -35.42 10.84 31.17
CA VAL A 30 -35.97 12.17 30.89
C VAL A 30 -37.08 12.04 29.85
N ARG A 31 -38.33 12.22 30.29
CA ARG A 31 -39.48 12.45 29.40
C ARG A 31 -39.49 13.88 28.90
N PHE A 32 -39.60 14.09 27.59
CA PHE A 32 -40.21 15.31 27.05
C PHE A 32 -41.72 15.12 26.81
N ARG A 33 -42.50 16.21 26.94
CA ARG A 33 -43.97 16.20 26.96
C ARG A 33 -44.61 16.27 25.57
N LYS A 34 -45.81 15.67 25.46
CA LYS A 34 -46.72 15.74 24.30
C LYS A 34 -47.38 17.11 24.09
N ARG A 35 -47.62 17.47 22.82
CA ARG A 35 -48.91 17.93 22.24
C ARG A 35 -49.01 17.27 20.85
N SER A 36 -50.04 16.50 20.44
CA SER A 36 -51.51 16.77 20.35
C SER A 36 -51.83 17.71 19.18
N ILE A 37 -52.66 17.40 18.15
CA ILE A 37 -53.64 16.28 17.90
C ILE A 37 -54.06 16.25 16.39
N ARG A 38 -54.74 15.16 15.92
CA ARG A 38 -55.51 14.95 14.64
C ARG A 38 -54.76 14.63 13.32
N SER A 39 -55.26 13.82 12.37
CA SER A 39 -56.22 12.66 12.32
C SER A 39 -56.40 12.14 10.86
N ALA A 40 -57.05 10.97 10.67
CA ALA A 40 -57.32 10.21 9.42
C ALA A 40 -56.12 9.36 8.89
N GLU A 41 -56.19 8.04 8.65
CA GLU A 41 -57.15 7.20 7.86
C GLU A 41 -57.01 7.48 6.35
N THR A 42 -56.75 6.52 5.43
CA THR A 42 -56.59 5.04 5.44
C THR A 42 -55.28 4.63 4.65
N GLY A 43 -54.93 3.39 4.27
CA GLY A 43 -55.65 2.10 4.24
C GLY A 43 -54.80 0.88 3.75
N GLU A 44 -55.47 -0.07 3.11
CA GLU A 44 -55.06 -1.40 2.57
C GLU A 44 -54.60 -1.35 1.08
N ALA A 45 -54.08 -2.38 0.38
CA ALA A 45 -53.32 -3.62 0.66
C ALA A 45 -53.03 -4.32 -0.71
N LEU A 46 -52.35 -5.49 -0.72
CA LEU A 46 -52.23 -6.48 -1.84
C LEU A 46 -51.32 -6.06 -3.03
N THR A 47 -50.08 -6.57 -3.21
CA THR A 47 -49.59 -7.93 -3.62
C THR A 47 -49.70 -8.27 -5.12
N GLU A 48 -48.56 -8.19 -5.84
CA GLU A 48 -47.97 -9.17 -6.80
C GLU A 48 -48.81 -9.80 -7.97
N PRO A 49 -48.24 -10.60 -8.92
CA PRO A 49 -46.83 -10.83 -9.32
C PRO A 49 -46.51 -10.83 -10.86
N GLY A 50 -45.23 -10.63 -11.20
CA GLY A 50 -44.41 -11.58 -12.00
C GLY A 50 -44.54 -11.75 -13.54
N TRP A 51 -43.55 -12.50 -14.08
CA TRP A 51 -43.41 -13.14 -15.41
C TRP A 51 -43.11 -12.23 -16.64
N THR A 52 -42.32 -12.60 -17.67
CA THR A 52 -41.13 -13.49 -17.86
C THR A 52 -40.56 -13.30 -19.28
N LEU A 53 -39.23 -13.48 -19.47
CA LEU A 53 -38.53 -13.91 -20.70
C LEU A 53 -38.51 -12.97 -21.97
N GLY A 54 -37.40 -13.02 -22.73
CA GLY A 54 -37.16 -12.30 -24.01
C GLY A 54 -37.55 -13.13 -25.26
N PRO A 55 -36.82 -13.12 -26.41
CA PRO A 55 -35.55 -12.42 -26.75
C PRO A 55 -35.45 -11.86 -28.22
N SER A 56 -34.23 -11.48 -28.65
CA SER A 56 -33.63 -11.62 -30.01
C SER A 56 -33.95 -10.68 -31.21
N CYS A 57 -32.98 -10.65 -32.14
CA CYS A 57 -32.94 -10.08 -33.52
C CYS A 57 -32.82 -8.54 -33.64
N GLU A 58 -31.80 -7.97 -34.32
CA GLU A 58 -31.54 -7.95 -35.79
C GLU A 58 -32.60 -7.14 -36.56
N GLU A 59 -32.31 -6.25 -37.53
CA GLU A 59 -31.04 -5.83 -38.16
C GLU A 59 -31.27 -4.50 -38.96
N CYS A 60 -30.18 -3.92 -39.49
CA CYS A 60 -30.13 -3.18 -40.76
C CYS A 60 -30.79 -1.78 -40.97
N LEU A 61 -30.16 -1.06 -41.91
CA LEU A 61 -30.52 0.22 -42.56
C LEU A 61 -30.49 1.49 -41.68
N GLY A 62 -29.78 2.58 -42.01
CA GLY A 62 -28.99 2.88 -43.20
C GLY A 62 -29.46 4.17 -43.89
N LEU A 63 -28.66 5.25 -43.75
CA LEU A 63 -28.65 6.49 -44.55
C LEU A 63 -29.97 7.29 -44.69
N VAL A 64 -29.88 8.62 -44.45
CA VAL A 64 -30.12 9.70 -45.44
C VAL A 64 -30.33 11.05 -44.73
N PHE A 65 -29.60 12.07 -45.20
CA PHE A 65 -29.77 13.50 -44.86
C PHE A 65 -31.16 14.03 -45.28
N PRO A 66 -31.62 15.14 -44.68
CA PRO A 66 -31.85 16.29 -45.57
C PRO A 66 -31.37 17.65 -45.04
N ARG A 67 -30.88 18.47 -45.98
CA ARG A 67 -30.75 19.93 -45.88
C ARG A 67 -31.99 20.60 -46.48
N THR A 68 -32.43 21.70 -45.87
CA THR A 68 -33.08 22.88 -46.51
C THR A 68 -32.84 24.07 -45.57
N LEU A 69 -32.21 25.20 -45.93
CA LEU A 69 -32.58 26.25 -46.93
C LEU A 69 -33.97 26.87 -46.66
N VAL A 70 -34.23 28.18 -46.76
CA VAL A 70 -33.44 29.44 -46.73
C VAL A 70 -34.45 30.62 -46.64
N THR A 71 -34.08 31.77 -46.05
CA THR A 71 -34.58 33.18 -46.25
C THR A 71 -34.23 33.99 -44.98
N GLN A 72 -33.45 35.08 -44.93
CA GLN A 72 -33.23 36.29 -45.76
C GLN A 72 -34.24 37.43 -45.52
N GLN A 73 -33.80 38.48 -44.81
CA GLN A 73 -34.14 39.89 -45.09
C GLN A 73 -33.04 40.85 -44.57
N ARG A 74 -32.98 42.07 -45.11
CA ARG A 74 -31.88 43.06 -44.98
C ARG A 74 -32.28 44.27 -44.11
N GLY A 75 -31.27 44.96 -43.55
CA GLY A 75 -31.35 46.36 -43.11
C GLY A 75 -29.98 47.04 -43.17
N TYR A 76 -29.90 48.29 -43.65
CA TYR A 76 -28.64 49.03 -43.92
C TYR A 76 -28.60 50.40 -43.20
N SER A 77 -27.44 50.78 -42.64
CA SER A 77 -26.91 52.16 -42.52
C SER A 77 -25.46 52.09 -41.96
N LEU A 78 -24.40 52.49 -42.68
CA LEU A 78 -23.90 53.85 -43.04
C LEU A 78 -23.01 54.55 -41.97
N PHE A 79 -21.67 54.43 -42.18
CA PHE A 79 -20.51 55.35 -42.00
C PHE A 79 -20.69 56.74 -41.32
N PRO A 80 -19.62 57.37 -40.74
CA PRO A 80 -18.25 57.44 -41.31
C PRO A 80 -17.02 57.35 -40.37
N ALA A 81 -15.83 57.28 -41.00
CA ALA A 81 -14.51 57.26 -40.37
C ALA A 81 -13.87 58.65 -40.21
N GLY A 82 -12.85 58.78 -39.35
CA GLY A 82 -12.16 60.06 -39.10
C GLY A 82 -10.72 59.97 -38.59
N ARG A 83 -9.77 60.20 -39.52
CA ARG A 83 -8.40 60.78 -39.38
C ARG A 83 -7.40 60.32 -38.30
N PHE A 84 -6.20 59.97 -38.79
CA PHE A 84 -4.90 60.09 -38.11
C PHE A 84 -4.56 61.56 -37.75
N PRO A 85 -3.63 61.77 -36.80
CA PRO A 85 -2.37 62.41 -37.22
C PRO A 85 -1.09 61.72 -36.72
N THR A 86 0.00 62.06 -37.41
CA THR A 86 1.39 61.65 -37.16
C THR A 86 1.99 62.27 -35.88
N GLY A 87 2.80 61.50 -35.14
CA GLY A 87 3.61 61.96 -34.01
C GLY A 87 4.87 61.09 -33.85
N GLN A 88 5.98 61.70 -33.40
CA GLN A 88 7.33 61.13 -33.57
C GLN A 88 7.76 60.09 -32.52
N VAL A 89 8.70 59.24 -32.94
CA VAL A 89 9.44 58.26 -32.14
C VAL A 89 10.44 58.95 -31.20
N PRO A 90 10.67 58.40 -29.99
CA PRO A 90 12.05 58.22 -29.55
C PRO A 90 12.38 56.75 -29.22
N LEU A 91 13.62 56.36 -29.52
CA LEU A 91 14.16 55.02 -29.32
C LEU A 91 14.35 54.70 -27.83
N GLY A 92 14.08 53.47 -27.41
CA GLY A 92 14.22 53.05 -26.01
C GLY A 92 14.04 51.55 -25.74
N ASN A 93 15.06 50.75 -26.05
CA ASN A 93 15.41 49.47 -25.42
C ASN A 93 14.34 48.36 -25.28
N GLY A 94 14.29 47.49 -26.29
CA GLY A 94 14.43 46.03 -26.13
C GLY A 94 13.59 45.29 -25.06
N LEU A 95 12.39 44.87 -25.45
CA LEU A 95 11.68 43.75 -24.82
C LEU A 95 12.13 42.41 -25.44
N PRO A 96 12.61 41.41 -24.67
CA PRO A 96 12.80 40.06 -25.15
C PRO A 96 11.48 39.27 -25.06
N ALA A 97 10.59 39.47 -26.04
CA ALA A 97 9.43 38.61 -26.22
C ALA A 97 9.83 37.36 -27.04
N GLN A 98 10.33 36.31 -26.37
CA GLN A 98 10.36 34.90 -26.84
C GLN A 98 11.05 33.98 -25.81
N ARG A 99 10.34 33.63 -24.71
CA ARG A 99 10.61 32.44 -23.88
C ARG A 99 9.29 31.89 -23.35
N GLY A 100 8.58 31.18 -24.22
CA GLY A 100 7.24 30.66 -23.96
C GLY A 100 6.91 29.45 -24.83
N ALA A 101 7.83 28.48 -24.88
CA ALA A 101 7.66 27.22 -25.62
C ALA A 101 8.53 26.05 -25.09
N GLU A 102 9.64 26.31 -24.38
CA GLU A 102 10.65 25.29 -24.02
C GLU A 102 10.76 25.04 -22.49
N ALA A 103 9.63 24.99 -21.77
CA ALA A 103 9.59 24.81 -20.31
C ALA A 103 8.74 23.61 -19.84
N ILE A 104 8.43 22.67 -20.72
CA ILE A 104 7.51 21.53 -20.43
C ILE A 104 8.25 20.18 -20.35
N THR A 105 9.44 20.05 -20.94
CA THR A 105 10.22 18.79 -21.01
C THR A 105 11.27 18.61 -19.91
N ALA A 106 11.10 19.28 -18.76
CA ALA A 106 11.97 19.14 -17.59
C ALA A 106 11.20 18.89 -16.27
N ALA A 107 10.00 18.30 -16.36
CA ALA A 107 9.33 17.73 -15.19
C ALA A 107 10.17 16.53 -14.69
N GLY A 108 10.99 16.78 -13.67
CA GLY A 108 12.07 15.88 -13.28
C GLY A 108 11.63 14.48 -12.90
N LYS A 109 12.56 13.53 -13.07
CA LYS A 109 12.51 12.18 -12.51
C LYS A 109 11.96 12.26 -11.08
N MET A 110 10.73 11.79 -10.86
CA MET A 110 10.33 11.46 -9.50
C MET A 110 11.24 10.31 -9.09
N ALA A 111 12.13 10.58 -8.14
CA ALA A 111 12.90 9.56 -7.47
C ALA A 111 11.93 8.78 -6.56
N ASP A 112 11.15 7.90 -7.17
CA ASP A 112 10.48 6.83 -6.47
C ASP A 112 11.57 6.03 -5.75
N ASP A 113 11.35 5.82 -4.45
CA ASP A 113 12.38 5.30 -3.57
C ASP A 113 12.68 3.86 -3.98
N PRO A 114 13.90 3.49 -4.43
CA PRO A 114 14.17 2.10 -4.83
C PRO A 114 13.94 1.13 -3.66
N ASN A 115 14.03 1.62 -2.43
CA ASN A 115 13.73 0.87 -1.21
C ASN A 115 12.22 0.75 -0.89
N ALA A 116 11.33 1.44 -1.62
CA ALA A 116 9.87 1.30 -1.47
C ALA A 116 9.31 0.16 -2.32
N ALA A 117 9.76 0.02 -3.57
CA ALA A 117 9.44 -1.13 -4.42
C ALA A 117 9.89 -2.44 -3.75
N ASP A 118 11.17 -2.50 -3.33
CA ASP A 118 11.73 -3.61 -2.55
C ASP A 118 10.88 -3.97 -1.32
N ARG A 119 10.43 -2.95 -0.56
CA ARG A 119 9.57 -3.14 0.61
C ARG A 119 8.19 -3.67 0.24
N ASN A 120 7.60 -3.23 -0.88
CA ASN A 120 6.34 -3.77 -1.39
C ASN A 120 6.47 -5.26 -1.70
N VAL A 121 7.61 -5.68 -2.27
CA VAL A 121 7.92 -7.11 -2.54
C VAL A 121 8.06 -7.90 -1.23
N GLU A 122 8.75 -7.37 -0.22
CA GLU A 122 8.82 -8.02 1.11
C GLU A 122 7.44 -8.15 1.76
N ILE A 123 6.63 -7.09 1.72
CA ILE A 123 5.24 -7.06 2.20
C ILE A 123 4.40 -8.11 1.46
N TRP A 124 4.58 -8.28 0.15
CA TRP A 124 3.89 -9.31 -0.63
C TRP A 124 4.30 -10.73 -0.22
N LYS A 125 5.60 -11.00 0.00
CA LYS A 125 6.08 -12.31 0.49
C LYS A 125 5.45 -12.65 1.84
N ILE A 126 5.39 -11.69 2.77
CA ILE A 126 4.73 -11.89 4.07
C ILE A 126 3.21 -12.09 3.93
N LYS A 127 2.53 -11.36 3.02
CA LYS A 127 1.11 -11.59 2.69
C LYS A 127 0.86 -13.01 2.17
N LYS A 128 1.69 -13.49 1.23
CA LYS A 128 1.61 -14.86 0.68
C LYS A 128 1.86 -15.91 1.75
N LEU A 129 2.87 -15.71 2.60
CA LEU A 129 3.19 -16.57 3.74
C LEU A 129 2.01 -16.67 4.72
N ILE A 130 1.40 -15.56 5.10
CA ILE A 130 0.24 -15.52 6.00
C ILE A 130 -0.97 -16.22 5.38
N LYS A 131 -1.23 -16.04 4.08
CA LYS A 131 -2.29 -16.76 3.35
C LYS A 131 -2.07 -18.28 3.39
N SER A 132 -0.82 -18.75 3.30
CA SER A 132 -0.49 -20.18 3.43
C SER A 132 -0.60 -20.70 4.88
N LEU A 133 -0.23 -19.89 5.87
CA LEU A 133 -0.34 -20.21 7.30
C LEU A 133 -1.80 -20.24 7.79
N GLU A 134 -2.67 -19.39 7.23
CA GLU A 134 -4.10 -19.33 7.57
C GLU A 134 -4.90 -20.46 6.91
N ALA A 135 -4.51 -20.88 5.70
CA ALA A 135 -5.06 -22.06 5.03
C ALA A 135 -4.65 -23.38 5.73
N ALA A 136 -3.46 -23.42 6.34
CA ALA A 136 -2.94 -24.58 7.03
C ALA A 136 -3.76 -24.97 8.27
N ARG A 137 -4.24 -26.22 8.31
CA ARG A 137 -4.94 -26.81 9.48
C ARG A 137 -4.26 -28.09 9.95
N GLY A 138 -4.21 -28.26 11.27
CA GLY A 138 -3.67 -29.45 11.93
C GLY A 138 -4.77 -30.35 12.51
N ASN A 139 -4.52 -31.66 12.53
CA ASN A 139 -5.40 -32.66 13.15
C ASN A 139 -5.23 -32.73 14.68
N GLY A 140 -5.37 -31.59 15.36
CA GLY A 140 -5.25 -31.47 16.81
C GLY A 140 -4.57 -30.18 17.27
N THR A 141 -4.29 -30.08 18.56
CA THR A 141 -3.63 -28.90 19.17
C THR A 141 -2.11 -29.01 19.04
N SER A 142 -1.59 -28.99 17.81
CA SER A 142 -0.14 -29.13 17.53
C SER A 142 0.45 -27.96 16.74
N MET A 143 -0.32 -26.89 16.53
CA MET A 143 0.10 -25.70 15.78
C MET A 143 0.55 -24.62 16.77
N ILE A 144 1.87 -24.45 16.92
CA ILE A 144 2.46 -23.43 17.79
C ILE A 144 2.68 -22.15 17.00
N SER A 145 2.10 -21.08 17.51
CA SER A 145 2.34 -19.70 17.08
C SER A 145 3.12 -18.99 18.18
N LEU A 146 4.35 -18.56 17.89
CA LEU A 146 5.24 -17.88 18.84
C LEU A 146 5.73 -16.55 18.25
N ILE A 147 5.46 -15.45 18.94
CA ILE A 147 5.89 -14.10 18.59
C ILE A 147 6.65 -13.50 19.78
N ILE A 148 7.89 -13.08 19.51
CA ILE A 148 8.82 -12.53 20.50
C ILE A 148 9.08 -11.06 20.14
N PRO A 149 8.73 -10.10 21.02
CA PRO A 149 8.94 -8.69 20.74
C PRO A 149 10.43 -8.33 20.81
N PRO A 150 10.88 -7.28 20.11
CA PRO A 150 12.26 -6.85 20.20
C PRO A 150 12.57 -6.38 21.63
N LYS A 151 13.82 -6.61 22.05
CA LYS A 151 14.36 -6.42 23.42
C LYS A 151 14.03 -7.51 24.44
N ASP A 152 13.14 -8.48 24.18
CA ASP A 152 13.00 -9.64 25.07
C ASP A 152 14.21 -10.59 24.95
N GLN A 153 14.37 -11.49 25.91
CA GLN A 153 15.51 -12.42 25.98
C GLN A 153 15.11 -13.82 25.51
N ILE A 154 15.90 -14.39 24.59
CA ILE A 154 15.69 -15.77 24.10
C ILE A 154 15.72 -16.79 25.24
N SER A 155 16.57 -16.59 26.25
CA SER A 155 16.64 -17.44 27.46
C SER A 155 15.31 -17.55 28.20
N ARG A 156 14.53 -16.47 28.28
CA ARG A 156 13.19 -16.46 28.90
C ARG A 156 12.22 -17.34 28.12
N VAL A 157 12.21 -17.20 26.80
CA VAL A 157 11.32 -17.97 25.91
C VAL A 157 11.74 -19.45 25.87
N ALA A 158 13.04 -19.74 25.83
CA ALA A 158 13.56 -21.10 25.92
C ALA A 158 13.17 -21.79 27.24
N LYS A 159 13.17 -21.05 28.36
CA LYS A 159 12.67 -21.57 29.65
C LYS A 159 11.16 -21.84 29.58
N MET A 160 10.36 -20.89 29.10
CA MET A 160 8.91 -21.07 28.94
C MET A 160 8.59 -22.33 28.10
N LEU A 161 9.28 -22.52 26.97
CA LEU A 161 9.11 -23.72 26.14
C LEU A 161 9.55 -25.02 26.84
N ALA A 162 10.47 -24.97 27.81
CA ALA A 162 10.86 -26.13 28.61
C ALA A 162 9.81 -26.46 29.70
N ASP A 163 9.25 -25.43 30.33
CA ASP A 163 8.14 -25.57 31.29
C ASP A 163 6.90 -26.15 30.57
N GLU A 164 6.56 -25.65 29.37
CA GLU A 164 5.47 -26.15 28.52
C GLU A 164 5.70 -27.57 27.97
N PHE A 165 6.96 -27.96 27.71
CA PHE A 165 7.29 -29.36 27.39
C PHE A 165 6.98 -30.28 28.60
N GLY A 166 7.26 -29.80 29.81
CA GLY A 166 6.93 -30.48 31.06
C GLY A 166 5.43 -30.66 31.25
N THR A 167 4.62 -29.61 31.06
CA THR A 167 3.16 -29.68 31.17
C THR A 167 2.55 -30.62 30.11
N ALA A 168 2.99 -30.52 28.85
CA ALA A 168 2.54 -31.35 27.74
C ALA A 168 2.77 -32.86 27.95
N SER A 169 3.78 -33.25 28.71
CA SER A 169 4.05 -34.67 29.04
C SER A 169 2.87 -35.36 29.76
N ASN A 170 2.05 -34.59 30.48
CA ASN A 170 0.88 -35.07 31.24
C ASN A 170 -0.37 -35.28 30.38
N ILE A 171 -0.34 -34.96 29.08
CA ILE A 171 -1.47 -35.17 28.17
C ILE A 171 -1.80 -36.67 28.06
N LYS A 172 -3.03 -37.04 28.40
CA LYS A 172 -3.50 -38.44 28.44
C LYS A 172 -3.56 -39.10 27.05
N SER A 173 -3.92 -38.35 26.02
CA SER A 173 -3.98 -38.86 24.64
C SER A 173 -2.57 -39.07 24.09
N ARG A 174 -2.20 -40.34 23.81
CA ARG A 174 -0.87 -40.70 23.30
C ARG A 174 -0.50 -39.93 22.02
N VAL A 175 -1.45 -39.82 21.09
CA VAL A 175 -1.23 -39.19 19.77
C VAL A 175 -1.07 -37.68 19.93
N ASN A 176 -1.99 -37.00 20.64
CA ASN A 176 -1.90 -35.56 20.82
C ASN A 176 -0.64 -35.18 21.61
N ARG A 177 -0.28 -35.94 22.66
CA ARG A 177 0.95 -35.75 23.42
C ARG A 177 2.20 -35.79 22.55
N LEU A 178 2.34 -36.81 21.68
CA LEU A 178 3.50 -36.92 20.79
C LEU A 178 3.58 -35.76 19.80
N SER A 179 2.42 -35.31 19.29
CA SER A 179 2.33 -34.18 18.37
C SER A 179 2.74 -32.85 19.03
N VAL A 180 2.22 -32.56 20.23
CA VAL A 180 2.58 -31.37 21.02
C VAL A 180 4.07 -31.37 21.38
N LEU A 181 4.59 -32.48 21.93
CA LEU A 181 6.01 -32.58 22.31
C LEU A 181 6.94 -32.43 21.10
N GLY A 182 6.56 -32.99 19.95
CA GLY A 182 7.28 -32.84 18.69
C GLY A 182 7.28 -31.41 18.15
N ALA A 183 6.16 -30.69 18.25
CA ALA A 183 6.07 -29.28 17.90
C ALA A 183 6.94 -28.40 18.82
N ILE A 184 6.85 -28.56 20.14
CA ILE A 184 7.66 -27.81 21.11
C ILE A 184 9.16 -28.08 20.89
N THR A 185 9.56 -29.32 20.67
CA THR A 185 10.96 -29.68 20.36
C THR A 185 11.44 -28.99 19.07
N SER A 186 10.58 -28.91 18.06
CA SER A 186 10.91 -28.22 16.80
C SER A 186 11.12 -26.72 17.00
N VAL A 187 10.24 -26.04 17.77
CA VAL A 187 10.42 -24.63 18.16
C VAL A 187 11.72 -24.43 18.95
N GLN A 188 11.99 -25.29 19.94
CA GLN A 188 13.23 -25.21 20.74
C GLN A 188 14.50 -25.40 19.88
N GLN A 189 14.45 -26.24 18.85
CA GLN A 189 15.56 -26.41 17.90
C GLN A 189 15.75 -25.16 17.02
N ARG A 190 14.66 -24.57 16.51
CA ARG A 190 14.70 -23.31 15.75
C ARG A 190 15.25 -22.16 16.59
N LEU A 191 14.76 -22.01 17.82
CA LEU A 191 15.14 -20.92 18.72
C LEU A 191 16.65 -20.94 19.08
N LYS A 192 17.29 -22.11 19.06
CA LYS A 192 18.75 -22.25 19.26
C LYS A 192 19.61 -21.67 18.12
N LEU A 193 19.04 -21.44 16.94
CA LEU A 193 19.76 -20.79 15.83
C LEU A 193 19.98 -19.28 16.11
N TYR A 194 19.17 -18.69 16.99
CA TYR A 194 19.22 -17.27 17.31
C TYR A 194 19.93 -17.04 18.65
N ASN A 195 21.05 -16.33 18.62
CA ASN A 195 21.78 -15.93 19.84
C ASN A 195 21.08 -14.79 20.61
N LYS A 196 20.34 -13.94 19.90
CA LYS A 196 19.58 -12.80 20.44
C LYS A 196 18.36 -12.55 19.55
N VAL A 197 17.28 -12.01 20.13
CA VAL A 197 16.12 -11.57 19.34
C VAL A 197 16.55 -10.47 18.36
N PRO A 198 16.22 -10.58 17.05
CA PRO A 198 16.50 -9.56 16.05
C PRO A 198 15.85 -8.18 16.37
N PRO A 199 16.32 -7.07 15.77
CA PRO A 199 15.86 -5.72 16.11
C PRO A 199 14.37 -5.47 15.90
N ASN A 200 13.69 -6.20 15.00
CA ASN A 200 12.25 -6.10 14.79
C ASN A 200 11.43 -7.16 15.56
N GLY A 201 12.09 -8.07 16.28
CA GLY A 201 11.46 -9.22 16.93
C GLY A 201 11.72 -10.53 16.18
N LEU A 202 11.10 -11.61 16.64
CA LEU A 202 11.17 -12.93 15.99
C LEU A 202 9.78 -13.57 15.95
N VAL A 203 9.44 -14.17 14.81
CA VAL A 203 8.19 -14.90 14.60
C VAL A 203 8.53 -16.34 14.24
N VAL A 204 7.92 -17.29 14.94
CA VAL A 204 8.12 -18.73 14.73
C VAL A 204 6.77 -19.43 14.67
N TYR A 205 6.51 -20.12 13.55
CA TYR A 205 5.38 -21.03 13.37
C TYR A 205 5.90 -22.45 13.21
N CYS A 206 5.50 -23.34 14.11
CA CYS A 206 5.86 -24.75 14.05
C CYS A 206 4.61 -25.63 14.23
N GLY A 207 4.44 -26.65 13.41
CA GLY A 207 3.34 -27.59 13.55
C GLY A 207 3.34 -28.72 12.54
N THR A 208 2.34 -29.60 12.67
CA THR A 208 2.09 -30.72 11.76
C THR A 208 0.82 -30.44 10.97
N ILE A 209 0.96 -30.07 9.69
CA ILE A 209 -0.18 -29.85 8.80
C ILE A 209 -0.50 -31.14 8.05
N VAL A 210 -1.76 -31.31 7.69
CA VAL A 210 -2.16 -32.34 6.73
C VAL A 210 -2.19 -31.68 5.35
N THR A 211 -1.49 -32.28 4.39
CA THR A 211 -1.53 -31.88 2.98
C THR A 211 -2.75 -32.50 2.29
N ASP A 212 -3.15 -31.99 1.12
CA ASP A 212 -4.33 -32.50 0.40
C ASP A 212 -4.20 -33.98 -0.01
N GLU A 213 -2.98 -34.50 -0.12
CA GLU A 213 -2.68 -35.93 -0.29
C GLU A 213 -2.90 -36.79 0.98
N GLY A 214 -3.36 -36.20 2.08
CA GLY A 214 -3.50 -36.85 3.39
C GLY A 214 -2.20 -37.10 4.13
N LYS A 215 -1.04 -36.69 3.58
CA LYS A 215 0.28 -36.85 4.22
C LYS A 215 0.52 -35.77 5.27
N GLU A 216 1.04 -36.15 6.43
CA GLU A 216 1.48 -35.22 7.48
C GLU A 216 2.81 -34.55 7.09
N LYS A 217 2.81 -33.22 6.96
CA LYS A 217 4.01 -32.41 6.71
C LYS A 217 4.35 -31.57 7.95
N LYS A 218 5.59 -31.68 8.41
CA LYS A 218 6.11 -30.80 9.47
C LYS A 218 6.47 -29.44 8.86
N VAL A 219 5.82 -28.39 9.34
CA VAL A 219 6.08 -27.00 8.94
C VAL A 219 6.83 -26.33 10.09
N ASN A 220 8.02 -25.81 9.80
CA ASN A 220 8.83 -25.00 10.70
C ASN A 220 9.24 -23.75 9.92
N ILE A 221 8.67 -22.61 10.27
CA ILE A 221 8.91 -21.31 9.62
C ILE A 221 9.37 -20.33 10.71
N ASP A 222 10.55 -19.75 10.54
CA ASP A 222 11.11 -18.74 11.41
C ASP A 222 11.62 -17.55 10.59
N PHE A 223 11.24 -16.33 10.94
CA PHE A 223 11.64 -15.11 10.23
C PHE A 223 11.61 -13.85 11.11
N GLU A 224 12.40 -12.84 10.74
CA GLU A 224 12.31 -11.48 11.28
C GLU A 224 11.27 -10.66 10.51
N PRO A 225 10.30 -10.02 11.18
CA PRO A 225 9.32 -9.15 10.52
C PRO A 225 9.94 -7.83 10.06
N PHE A 226 9.39 -7.24 8.99
CA PHE A 226 9.84 -5.96 8.42
C PHE A 226 9.50 -4.71 9.28
N LYS A 227 8.67 -4.86 10.31
CA LYS A 227 8.29 -3.83 11.29
C LYS A 227 8.45 -4.40 12.71
N PRO A 228 8.91 -3.61 13.70
CA PRO A 228 9.05 -4.06 15.08
C PRO A 228 7.71 -4.41 15.74
N ILE A 229 7.60 -5.62 16.29
CA ILE A 229 6.35 -6.13 16.91
C ILE A 229 6.36 -5.95 18.42
N ASN A 230 5.44 -5.17 18.99
CA ASN A 230 5.36 -4.98 20.45
C ASN A 230 4.55 -6.07 21.20
N THR A 231 3.84 -6.95 20.48
CA THR A 231 3.05 -8.05 21.08
C THR A 231 3.90 -9.29 21.29
N SER A 232 3.91 -9.85 22.50
CA SER A 232 4.35 -11.22 22.74
C SER A 232 3.14 -12.16 22.69
N LEU A 233 3.26 -13.28 21.98
CA LEU A 233 2.20 -14.27 21.82
C LEU A 233 2.82 -15.67 21.86
N TYR A 234 2.22 -16.57 22.64
CA TYR A 234 2.48 -18.01 22.57
C TYR A 234 1.13 -18.71 22.66
N LEU A 235 0.74 -19.41 21.59
CA LEU A 235 -0.51 -20.17 21.52
C LEU A 235 -0.26 -21.50 20.83
N CYS A 236 -0.95 -22.54 21.30
CA CYS A 236 -0.96 -23.88 20.70
C CYS A 236 -2.41 -24.28 20.41
N ASP A 237 -2.78 -24.30 19.14
CA ASP A 237 -4.16 -24.56 18.67
C ASP A 237 -4.14 -25.52 17.46
N ASN A 238 -5.26 -25.65 16.74
CA ASN A 238 -5.39 -26.42 15.49
C ASN A 238 -5.11 -25.60 14.21
N LYS A 239 -4.83 -24.31 14.36
CA LYS A 239 -4.53 -23.34 13.30
C LYS A 239 -3.37 -22.43 13.75
N PHE A 240 -2.74 -21.74 12.80
CA PHE A 240 -1.79 -20.67 13.14
C PHE A 240 -2.51 -19.35 13.42
N HIS A 241 -2.00 -18.61 14.41
CA HIS A 241 -2.46 -17.28 14.79
C HIS A 241 -1.62 -16.22 14.07
N THR A 242 -2.18 -15.63 13.01
CA THR A 242 -1.55 -14.64 12.15
C THR A 242 -2.07 -13.21 12.38
N GLU A 243 -2.99 -13.01 13.33
CA GLU A 243 -3.70 -11.74 13.55
C GLU A 243 -2.73 -10.57 13.82
N ALA A 244 -1.68 -10.84 14.60
CA ALA A 244 -0.62 -9.87 14.90
C ALA A 244 0.24 -9.50 13.67
N LEU A 245 0.38 -10.40 12.68
CA LEU A 245 1.09 -10.11 11.43
C LEU A 245 0.22 -9.36 10.44
N THR A 246 -1.05 -9.75 10.31
CA THR A 246 -2.02 -9.04 9.46
C THR A 246 -2.16 -7.57 9.89
N ALA A 247 -2.06 -7.28 11.18
CA ALA A 247 -2.00 -5.91 11.72
C ALA A 247 -0.72 -5.13 11.38
N LEU A 248 0.39 -5.78 10.99
CA LEU A 248 1.62 -5.10 10.53
C LEU A 248 1.58 -4.84 9.02
N LEU A 249 0.84 -5.68 8.29
CA LEU A 249 0.57 -5.56 6.87
C LEU A 249 -0.48 -4.49 6.52
N SER A 250 -1.07 -3.82 7.51
CA SER A 250 -1.70 -2.53 7.23
C SER A 250 -0.61 -1.57 6.75
N ASP A 251 -0.71 -1.22 5.46
CA ASP A 251 0.30 -0.48 4.73
C ASP A 251 0.21 1.00 5.04
N ASP A 252 0.60 1.30 6.27
CA ASP A 252 0.57 2.62 6.86
C ASP A 252 1.71 3.46 6.31
N SER A 253 1.51 3.93 5.08
CA SER A 253 2.28 5.02 4.48
C SER A 253 2.16 6.23 5.41
N LYS A 254 3.30 6.79 5.83
CA LYS A 254 3.30 7.95 6.74
C LYS A 254 2.91 9.19 5.94
N PHE A 255 1.80 9.83 6.31
CA PHE A 255 1.30 11.05 5.69
C PHE A 255 1.50 12.25 6.60
N GLY A 256 1.95 13.38 6.03
CA GLY A 256 2.12 14.64 6.74
C GLY A 256 0.84 15.46 6.75
N PHE A 257 0.54 16.14 7.86
CA PHE A 257 -0.60 17.04 7.99
C PHE A 257 -0.13 18.38 8.56
N ILE A 258 -0.30 19.44 7.77
CA ILE A 258 -0.10 20.82 8.23
C ILE A 258 -1.48 21.45 8.40
N VAL A 259 -1.85 21.71 9.65
CA VAL A 259 -3.09 22.40 10.02
C VAL A 259 -2.73 23.86 10.27
N ILE A 260 -3.04 24.75 9.33
CA ILE A 260 -2.79 26.19 9.43
C ILE A 260 -4.08 26.94 9.77
N ASP A 261 -4.07 27.68 10.88
CA ASP A 261 -5.17 28.56 11.28
C ASP A 261 -4.64 29.97 11.62
N GLY A 262 -5.54 30.96 11.67
CA GLY A 262 -5.20 32.32 12.06
C GLY A 262 -4.74 32.48 13.52
N SER A 263 -4.94 31.47 14.38
CA SER A 263 -4.50 31.45 15.79
C SER A 263 -3.22 30.62 16.06
N GLY A 264 -2.76 29.84 15.07
CA GLY A 264 -1.62 28.94 15.22
C GLY A 264 -1.58 27.82 14.19
N ALA A 265 -0.46 27.09 14.19
CA ALA A 265 -0.21 25.97 13.29
C ALA A 265 0.07 24.69 14.09
N LEU A 266 -0.38 23.56 13.55
CA LEU A 266 -0.10 22.21 14.05
C LEU A 266 0.47 21.35 12.92
N PHE A 267 1.52 20.62 13.24
CA PHE A 267 2.22 19.67 12.39
C PHE A 267 2.02 18.27 12.96
N GLY A 268 1.37 17.41 12.20
CA GLY A 268 1.10 16.04 12.59
C GLY A 268 1.51 15.04 11.52
N THR A 269 1.55 13.77 11.89
CA THR A 269 1.61 12.67 10.95
C THR A 269 0.52 11.66 11.24
N LEU A 270 -0.04 11.10 10.18
CA LEU A 270 -0.92 9.95 10.24
C LEU A 270 -0.17 8.75 9.66
N GLN A 271 -0.16 7.65 10.40
CA GLN A 271 0.35 6.38 9.94
C GLN A 271 -0.75 5.34 10.16
N GLY A 272 -1.57 5.13 9.11
CA GLY A 272 -2.76 4.28 9.20
C GLY A 272 -3.76 4.82 10.20
N ASN A 273 -3.93 4.11 11.32
CA ASN A 273 -4.80 4.52 12.42
C ASN A 273 -4.04 5.23 13.57
N THR A 274 -2.71 5.31 13.53
CA THR A 274 -1.95 6.07 14.54
C THR A 274 -1.77 7.52 14.09
N ARG A 275 -2.22 8.46 14.94
CA ARG A 275 -1.99 9.90 14.76
C ARG A 275 -0.92 10.36 15.74
N GLU A 276 0.06 11.10 15.24
CA GLU A 276 1.13 11.71 16.04
C GLU A 276 1.12 13.22 15.81
N VAL A 277 1.12 14.01 16.88
CA VAL A 277 1.31 15.47 16.79
C VAL A 277 2.79 15.76 17.04
N LEU A 278 3.52 16.14 15.99
CA LEU A 278 4.96 16.38 16.04
C LEU A 278 5.26 17.73 16.71
N HIS A 279 4.55 18.78 16.30
CA HIS A 279 4.77 20.13 16.80
C HIS A 279 3.51 20.98 16.70
N LYS A 280 3.35 21.94 17.61
CA LYS A 280 2.29 22.95 17.55
C LYS A 280 2.80 24.27 18.13
N PHE A 281 2.45 25.39 17.49
CA PHE A 281 2.71 26.72 18.03
C PHE A 281 1.56 27.67 17.73
N THR A 282 1.31 28.61 18.64
CA THR A 282 0.31 29.66 18.51
C THR A 282 0.90 30.95 17.95
N VAL A 283 0.07 31.76 17.28
CA VAL A 283 0.44 33.07 16.74
C VAL A 283 -0.73 34.02 16.92
N ASP A 284 -0.46 35.23 17.41
CA ASP A 284 -1.45 36.32 17.43
C ASP A 284 -1.25 37.23 16.21
N LEU A 285 -2.20 37.19 15.27
CA LEU A 285 -2.18 37.97 14.04
C LEU A 285 -3.07 39.22 14.16
N PRO A 286 -2.57 40.43 13.80
CA PRO A 286 -3.37 41.66 13.84
C PRO A 286 -4.68 41.51 13.06
N LYS A 287 -5.82 41.72 13.71
CA LYS A 287 -7.15 41.52 13.12
C LYS A 287 -7.43 42.52 11.99
N LYS A 288 -8.38 42.20 11.09
CA LYS A 288 -8.80 43.12 10.02
C LYS A 288 -9.64 44.23 10.65
N HIS A 289 -9.14 45.46 10.64
CA HIS A 289 -9.84 46.64 11.17
C HIS A 289 -10.26 47.56 10.02
N GLY A 290 -11.56 47.89 9.96
CA GLY A 290 -12.09 48.93 9.05
C GLY A 290 -12.08 50.34 9.64
N ARG A 291 -11.70 50.49 10.91
CA ARG A 291 -11.60 51.78 11.61
C ARG A 291 -10.13 52.14 11.74
N GLY A 292 -9.73 53.31 11.21
CA GLY A 292 -8.33 53.74 11.21
C GLY A 292 -8.01 55.07 10.52
N GLY A 293 -8.93 55.67 9.76
CA GLY A 293 -8.69 56.94 9.06
C GLY A 293 -7.44 56.87 8.17
N GLN A 294 -6.60 57.90 8.22
CA GLN A 294 -5.32 57.96 7.49
C GLN A 294 -4.38 56.79 7.83
N SER A 295 -4.45 56.24 9.04
CA SER A 295 -3.60 55.13 9.49
C SER A 295 -4.08 53.75 9.00
N ALA A 296 -5.25 53.64 8.36
CA ALA A 296 -5.83 52.37 7.94
C ALA A 296 -4.91 51.57 6.99
N LEU A 297 -4.26 52.25 6.03
CA LEU A 297 -3.33 51.61 5.08
C LEU A 297 -2.08 51.03 5.80
N ARG A 298 -1.56 51.74 6.82
CA ARG A 298 -0.45 51.26 7.65
C ARG A 298 -0.82 50.00 8.42
N PHE A 299 -2.01 49.95 9.03
CA PHE A 299 -2.48 48.76 9.74
C PHE A 299 -2.74 47.58 8.80
N ALA A 300 -3.26 47.83 7.59
CA ALA A 300 -3.37 46.80 6.57
C ALA A 300 -2.00 46.23 6.17
N ARG A 301 -0.99 47.09 5.96
CA ARG A 301 0.38 46.66 5.62
C ARG A 301 1.01 45.81 6.73
N LEU A 302 0.93 46.26 7.98
CA LEU A 302 1.42 45.50 9.15
C LEU A 302 0.72 44.13 9.30
N ARG A 303 -0.59 44.05 8.99
CA ARG A 303 -1.32 42.77 8.96
C ARG A 303 -0.82 41.85 7.84
N MET A 304 -0.53 42.36 6.64
CA MET A 304 0.04 41.54 5.56
C MET A 304 1.45 41.06 5.90
N GLU A 305 2.29 41.94 6.44
CA GLU A 305 3.66 41.63 6.84
C GLU A 305 3.71 40.56 7.95
N LYS A 306 2.85 40.65 8.97
CA LYS A 306 2.73 39.61 10.00
C LYS A 306 2.20 38.29 9.45
N ARG A 307 1.28 38.31 8.47
CA ARG A 307 0.83 37.08 7.78
C ARG A 307 1.94 36.43 6.96
N HIS A 308 2.70 37.21 6.18
CA HIS A 308 3.84 36.72 5.40
C HIS A 308 4.91 36.07 6.29
N ASN A 309 5.26 36.72 7.41
CA ASN A 309 6.20 36.17 8.39
C ASN A 309 5.66 34.91 9.08
N TYR A 310 4.34 34.78 9.24
CA TYR A 310 3.72 33.56 9.77
C TYR A 310 3.79 32.40 8.77
N VAL A 311 3.42 32.64 7.50
CA VAL A 311 3.52 31.63 6.42
C VAL A 311 4.97 31.17 6.27
N ARG A 312 5.95 32.09 6.32
CA ARG A 312 7.39 31.74 6.34
C ARG A 312 7.74 30.81 7.51
N LYS A 313 7.36 31.17 8.74
CA LYS A 313 7.65 30.33 9.92
C LYS A 313 7.02 28.94 9.78
N VAL A 314 5.81 28.84 9.24
CA VAL A 314 5.14 27.56 8.98
C VAL A 314 5.91 26.73 7.94
N ALA A 315 6.35 27.35 6.84
CA ALA A 315 7.16 26.70 5.82
C ALA A 315 8.51 26.19 6.36
N GLU A 316 9.25 27.03 7.08
CA GLU A 316 10.53 26.66 7.71
C GLU A 316 10.36 25.50 8.72
N THR A 317 9.29 25.53 9.52
CA THR A 317 8.98 24.45 10.48
C THR A 317 8.59 23.16 9.77
N ALA A 318 7.88 23.25 8.62
CA ALA A 318 7.54 22.07 7.82
C ALA A 318 8.79 21.36 7.29
N VAL A 319 9.78 22.11 6.82
CA VAL A 319 11.08 21.54 6.36
C VAL A 319 11.78 20.82 7.49
N GLN A 320 11.88 21.43 8.68
CA GLN A 320 12.54 20.83 9.84
C GLN A 320 11.90 19.52 10.33
N LEU A 321 10.60 19.30 10.09
CA LEU A 321 9.85 18.14 10.56
C LEU A 321 9.65 17.05 9.49
N TYR A 322 9.42 17.44 8.24
CA TYR A 322 9.10 16.51 7.15
C TYR A 322 10.27 16.23 6.20
N VAL A 323 11.38 16.97 6.29
CA VAL A 323 12.62 16.67 5.56
C VAL A 323 13.64 16.11 6.54
N SER A 324 14.24 14.97 6.21
CA SER A 324 15.26 14.31 7.00
C SER A 324 16.31 13.73 6.05
N ASN A 325 17.59 14.09 6.24
CA ASN A 325 18.69 13.73 5.34
C ASN A 325 18.37 14.06 3.86
N ASP A 326 17.99 15.33 3.60
CA ASP A 326 17.54 15.85 2.30
C ASP A 326 16.30 15.20 1.66
N LYS A 327 15.73 14.15 2.26
CA LYS A 327 14.58 13.41 1.73
C LYS A 327 13.30 13.72 2.51
N VAL A 328 12.17 13.78 1.81
CA VAL A 328 10.86 13.89 2.47
C VAL A 328 10.53 12.56 3.17
N ASN A 329 10.22 12.61 4.47
CA ASN A 329 9.97 11.42 5.30
C ASN A 329 8.51 10.92 5.26
N VAL A 330 7.63 11.65 4.57
CA VAL A 330 6.22 11.32 4.34
C VAL A 330 5.97 10.96 2.86
N ALA A 331 5.08 9.99 2.62
CA ALA A 331 4.70 9.56 1.28
C ALA A 331 3.91 10.64 0.52
N GLY A 332 3.14 11.43 1.26
CA GLY A 332 2.40 12.59 0.78
C GLY A 332 1.92 13.44 1.95
N MET A 333 1.36 14.61 1.64
CA MET A 333 1.05 15.64 2.63
C MET A 333 -0.30 16.30 2.35
N VAL A 334 -1.04 16.61 3.41
CA VAL A 334 -2.29 17.36 3.37
C VAL A 334 -2.08 18.72 4.03
N LEU A 335 -2.45 19.78 3.32
CA LEU A 335 -2.56 21.12 3.90
C LEU A 335 -4.02 21.37 4.25
N ALA A 336 -4.32 21.48 5.54
CA ALA A 336 -5.66 21.77 6.04
C ALA A 336 -5.67 23.15 6.70
N GLY A 337 -6.75 23.91 6.55
CA GLY A 337 -6.84 25.20 7.21
C GLY A 337 -8.18 25.89 7.04
N SER A 338 -8.32 27.01 7.76
CA SER A 338 -9.44 27.93 7.59
C SER A 338 -9.05 29.04 6.61
N ALA A 339 -9.93 29.30 5.62
CA ALA A 339 -9.72 30.30 4.56
C ALA A 339 -8.42 30.11 3.74
N ASP A 340 -7.99 31.17 3.05
CA ASP A 340 -6.97 31.12 1.99
C ASP A 340 -5.54 30.84 2.46
N PHE A 341 -5.27 30.77 3.78
CA PHE A 341 -3.91 30.61 4.31
C PHE A 341 -3.18 29.35 3.82
N LYS A 342 -3.90 28.25 3.63
CA LYS A 342 -3.34 27.01 3.05
C LYS A 342 -2.99 27.18 1.56
N THR A 343 -3.73 28.02 0.85
CA THR A 343 -3.50 28.35 -0.57
C THR A 343 -2.33 29.32 -0.70
N GLU A 344 -2.27 30.36 0.14
CA GLU A 344 -1.10 31.25 0.28
C GLU A 344 0.18 30.45 0.55
N LEU A 345 0.14 29.47 1.47
CA LEU A 345 1.28 28.57 1.75
C LEU A 345 1.65 27.72 0.52
N SER A 346 0.68 27.03 -0.08
CA SER A 346 0.88 26.11 -1.22
C SER A 346 1.39 26.80 -2.49
N GLN A 347 1.08 28.08 -2.68
CA GLN A 347 1.49 28.88 -3.84
C GLN A 347 2.73 29.74 -3.57
N SER A 348 3.24 29.77 -2.33
CA SER A 348 4.38 30.63 -1.98
C SER A 348 5.73 30.01 -2.37
N ASP A 349 6.61 30.83 -2.96
CA ASP A 349 8.02 30.49 -3.23
C ASP A 349 8.84 30.22 -1.94
N MET A 350 8.25 30.48 -0.76
CA MET A 350 8.85 30.21 0.55
C MET A 350 8.68 28.75 0.97
N PHE A 351 7.78 28.00 0.34
CA PHE A 351 7.55 26.59 0.66
C PHE A 351 8.52 25.72 -0.13
N ASP A 352 9.11 24.71 0.52
CA ASP A 352 10.12 23.86 -0.12
C ASP A 352 9.52 23.09 -1.32
N PRO A 353 10.09 23.22 -2.54
CA PRO A 353 9.57 22.54 -3.73
C PRO A 353 9.45 21.01 -3.58
N ARG A 354 10.30 20.37 -2.76
CA ARG A 354 10.25 18.93 -2.47
C ARG A 354 9.00 18.57 -1.68
N LEU A 355 8.59 19.43 -0.75
CA LEU A 355 7.34 19.29 0.01
C LEU A 355 6.12 19.68 -0.83
N GLN A 356 6.24 20.73 -1.65
CA GLN A 356 5.18 21.20 -2.56
C GLN A 356 4.76 20.10 -3.54
N ALA A 357 5.72 19.40 -4.15
CA ALA A 357 5.49 18.26 -5.05
C ALA A 357 4.85 17.02 -4.37
N LYS A 358 4.72 17.02 -3.04
CA LYS A 358 4.10 15.95 -2.25
C LYS A 358 2.75 16.37 -1.62
N ILE A 359 2.22 17.55 -1.95
CA ILE A 359 0.86 17.96 -1.55
C ILE A 359 -0.18 17.11 -2.31
N LEU A 360 -0.98 16.35 -1.58
CA LEU A 360 -2.05 15.51 -2.10
C LEU A 360 -3.40 16.25 -2.19
N LYS A 361 -3.75 17.01 -1.14
CA LYS A 361 -5.06 17.66 -1.01
C LYS A 361 -4.93 18.94 -0.18
N LEU A 362 -5.67 19.98 -0.59
CA LEU A 362 -5.96 21.15 0.23
C LEU A 362 -7.35 20.95 0.87
N VAL A 363 -7.44 20.93 2.21
CA VAL A 363 -8.69 20.65 2.93
C VAL A 363 -9.19 21.88 3.67
N ASP A 364 -10.47 22.21 3.51
CA ASP A 364 -11.14 23.24 4.32
C ASP A 364 -11.65 22.62 5.61
N ILE A 365 -11.30 23.23 6.73
CA ILE A 365 -11.71 22.78 8.08
C ILE A 365 -12.32 23.94 8.85
N SER A 366 -13.30 23.63 9.71
CA SER A 366 -14.06 24.63 10.46
C SER A 366 -13.35 25.08 11.74
N TYR A 367 -12.41 24.27 12.23
CA TYR A 367 -11.71 24.46 13.49
C TYR A 367 -10.20 24.29 13.27
N GLY A 368 -9.37 25.06 13.99
CA GLY A 368 -7.92 24.88 14.02
C GLY A 368 -7.44 23.82 15.03
N GLY A 369 -6.12 23.65 15.11
CA GLY A 369 -5.46 22.82 16.12
C GLY A 369 -5.80 21.33 16.03
N GLU A 370 -5.84 20.64 17.18
CA GLU A 370 -6.02 19.18 17.27
C GLU A 370 -7.42 18.71 16.82
N ASN A 371 -8.45 19.54 17.02
CA ASN A 371 -9.80 19.24 16.52
C ASN A 371 -9.85 19.36 14.98
N GLY A 372 -9.21 20.40 14.44
CA GLY A 372 -9.01 20.56 12.99
C GLY A 372 -8.22 19.43 12.35
N PHE A 373 -7.20 18.91 13.05
CA PHE A 373 -6.41 17.76 12.60
C PHE A 373 -7.28 16.50 12.41
N ASN A 374 -8.18 16.22 13.35
CA ASN A 374 -9.10 15.08 13.24
C ASN A 374 -10.07 15.24 12.07
N GLN A 375 -10.66 16.44 11.90
CA GLN A 375 -11.53 16.75 10.76
C GLN A 375 -10.77 16.63 9.42
N ALA A 376 -9.50 17.06 9.38
CA ALA A 376 -8.66 16.94 8.20
C ALA A 376 -8.36 15.48 7.84
N ILE A 377 -8.12 14.61 8.83
CA ILE A 377 -7.93 13.16 8.62
C ILE A 377 -9.18 12.54 7.98
N GLU A 378 -10.37 12.80 8.55
CA GLU A 378 -11.64 12.27 8.06
C GLU A 378 -11.93 12.71 6.61
N LEU A 379 -11.79 14.01 6.31
CA LEU A 379 -11.99 14.59 4.97
C LEU A 379 -10.91 14.19 3.95
N SER A 380 -9.79 13.59 4.40
CA SER A 380 -8.70 13.13 3.54
C SER A 380 -8.70 11.61 3.32
N ALA A 381 -9.44 10.84 4.12
CA ALA A 381 -9.37 9.38 4.15
C ALA A 381 -9.46 8.73 2.76
N GLU A 382 -10.41 9.16 1.93
CA GLU A 382 -10.59 8.71 0.54
C GLU A 382 -9.37 8.97 -0.35
N VAL A 383 -8.75 10.15 -0.26
CA VAL A 383 -7.57 10.47 -1.07
C VAL A 383 -6.34 9.71 -0.56
N LEU A 384 -6.24 9.48 0.75
CA LEU A 384 -5.15 8.71 1.36
C LEU A 384 -5.23 7.22 1.02
N SER A 385 -6.42 6.62 0.99
CA SER A 385 -6.60 5.24 0.50
C SER A 385 -6.23 5.10 -0.98
N ASN A 386 -6.46 6.15 -1.77
CA ASN A 386 -6.27 6.12 -3.22
C ASN A 386 -4.83 6.37 -3.67
N VAL A 387 -3.90 6.77 -2.80
CA VAL A 387 -2.50 7.07 -3.17
C VAL A 387 -1.81 5.89 -3.87
N LYS A 388 -2.03 4.67 -3.40
CA LYS A 388 -1.48 3.45 -4.03
C LYS A 388 -2.01 3.26 -5.45
N PHE A 389 -3.33 3.32 -5.61
CA PHE A 389 -3.97 3.20 -6.93
C PHE A 389 -3.56 4.31 -7.90
N ILE A 390 -3.24 5.51 -7.40
CA ILE A 390 -2.70 6.62 -8.22
C ILE A 390 -1.26 6.32 -8.67
N GLN A 391 -0.41 5.77 -7.79
CA GLN A 391 0.96 5.35 -8.15
C GLN A 391 0.95 4.21 -9.17
N GLU A 392 0.14 3.18 -8.92
CA GLU A 392 -0.09 2.03 -9.78
C GLU A 392 -0.62 2.44 -11.17
N LYS A 393 -1.67 3.28 -11.22
CA LYS A 393 -2.19 3.86 -12.47
C LYS A 393 -1.14 4.68 -13.22
N LYS A 394 -0.28 5.43 -12.51
CA LYS A 394 0.80 6.20 -13.14
C LYS A 394 1.90 5.29 -13.70
N LEU A 395 2.22 4.21 -13.02
CA LEU A 395 3.19 3.20 -13.49
C LEU A 395 2.69 2.50 -14.76
N ILE A 396 1.46 1.99 -14.73
CA ILE A 396 0.84 1.33 -15.90
C ILE A 396 0.60 2.35 -17.03
N GLY A 397 0.28 3.60 -16.70
CA GLY A 397 0.23 4.70 -17.67
C GLY A 397 1.55 4.90 -18.40
N ARG A 398 2.69 4.98 -17.68
CA ARG A 398 4.04 5.06 -18.29
C ARG A 398 4.33 3.86 -19.20
N TYR A 399 3.87 2.66 -18.84
CA TYR A 399 4.00 1.47 -19.68
C TYR A 399 3.16 1.56 -20.97
N PHE A 400 1.90 2.02 -20.89
CA PHE A 400 1.07 2.26 -22.07
C PHE A 400 1.54 3.44 -22.92
N ASP A 401 2.22 4.44 -22.35
CA ASP A 401 2.83 5.55 -23.08
C ASP A 401 3.97 5.06 -24.00
N GLU A 402 4.82 4.13 -23.54
CA GLU A 402 5.90 3.54 -24.36
C GLU A 402 5.35 2.69 -25.52
N ILE A 403 4.23 1.99 -25.30
CA ILE A 403 3.47 1.29 -26.37
C ILE A 403 2.88 2.29 -27.36
N SER A 404 2.21 3.33 -26.86
CA SER A 404 1.50 4.32 -27.70
C SER A 404 2.43 5.22 -28.52
N GLN A 405 3.72 5.28 -28.17
CA GLN A 405 4.75 6.06 -28.85
C GLN A 405 5.66 5.21 -29.76
N ASP A 406 5.40 3.91 -29.91
CA ASP A 406 6.19 2.96 -30.72
C ASP A 406 7.71 3.01 -30.41
N THR A 407 8.10 3.27 -29.16
CA THR A 407 9.52 3.42 -28.78
C THR A 407 10.28 2.09 -28.83
N GLY A 408 9.57 0.97 -28.81
CA GLY A 408 10.11 -0.39 -28.69
C GLY A 408 10.72 -0.68 -27.31
N LYS A 409 10.40 0.13 -26.29
CA LYS A 409 10.94 -0.02 -24.92
C LYS A 409 9.99 -0.72 -23.95
N TYR A 410 9.24 -1.70 -24.44
CA TYR A 410 8.33 -2.49 -23.63
C TYR A 410 8.46 -3.97 -23.98
N CYS A 411 8.15 -4.84 -23.03
CA CYS A 411 7.95 -6.27 -23.25
C CYS A 411 6.64 -6.70 -22.57
N PHE A 412 5.98 -7.72 -23.12
CA PHE A 412 4.72 -8.28 -22.61
C PHE A 412 4.71 -9.79 -22.81
N GLY A 413 3.90 -10.51 -22.04
CA GLY A 413 3.90 -11.97 -22.07
C GLY A 413 5.13 -12.58 -21.38
N VAL A 414 5.02 -13.87 -21.06
CA VAL A 414 6.00 -14.55 -20.19
C VAL A 414 7.35 -14.72 -20.88
N GLU A 415 7.36 -15.19 -22.12
CA GLU A 415 8.56 -15.53 -22.88
C GLU A 415 9.44 -14.31 -23.16
N ASP A 416 8.89 -13.26 -23.78
CA ASP A 416 9.63 -12.03 -24.09
C ASP A 416 10.12 -11.31 -22.85
N THR A 417 9.32 -11.31 -21.77
CA THR A 417 9.72 -10.70 -20.50
C THR A 417 10.87 -11.46 -19.84
N LEU A 418 10.92 -12.79 -19.96
CA LEU A 418 12.04 -13.60 -19.48
C LEU A 418 13.30 -13.40 -20.32
N LYS A 419 13.19 -13.45 -21.66
CA LYS A 419 14.30 -13.13 -22.58
C LYS A 419 14.87 -11.74 -22.28
N ALA A 420 14.01 -10.73 -22.12
CA ALA A 420 14.41 -9.36 -21.77
C ALA A 420 15.09 -9.26 -20.40
N LEU A 421 14.66 -10.08 -19.42
CA LEU A 421 15.22 -10.11 -18.07
C LEU A 421 16.61 -10.78 -18.07
N GLU A 422 16.80 -11.86 -18.81
CA GLU A 422 18.08 -12.55 -18.99
C GLU A 422 19.11 -11.67 -19.71
N MET A 423 18.68 -10.91 -20.72
CA MET A 423 19.49 -9.87 -21.37
C MET A 423 19.77 -8.64 -20.48
N GLY A 424 19.18 -8.56 -19.28
CA GLY A 424 19.32 -7.40 -18.38
C GLY A 424 18.75 -6.09 -18.95
N ALA A 425 17.83 -6.19 -19.91
CA ALA A 425 17.25 -5.05 -20.64
C ALA A 425 16.16 -4.31 -19.85
N VAL A 426 15.50 -5.00 -18.89
CA VAL A 426 14.37 -4.48 -18.12
C VAL A 426 14.82 -3.40 -17.11
N GLU A 427 14.18 -2.23 -17.15
CA GLU A 427 14.25 -1.20 -16.09
C GLU A 427 13.30 -1.58 -14.96
N ILE A 428 12.00 -1.70 -15.28
CA ILE A 428 10.92 -1.97 -14.34
C ILE A 428 10.16 -3.21 -14.82
N LEU A 429 10.10 -4.23 -13.99
CA LEU A 429 9.33 -5.45 -14.20
C LEU A 429 7.97 -5.29 -13.51
N ILE A 430 6.88 -5.33 -14.27
CA ILE A 430 5.51 -5.13 -13.80
C ILE A 430 4.80 -6.49 -13.79
N VAL A 431 4.36 -6.95 -12.62
CA VAL A 431 3.72 -8.27 -12.48
C VAL A 431 2.44 -8.16 -11.66
N TYR A 432 1.37 -8.81 -12.13
CA TYR A 432 0.09 -8.87 -11.43
C TYR A 432 0.14 -9.75 -10.18
N GLU A 433 -0.48 -9.32 -9.07
CA GLU A 433 -0.42 -10.01 -7.76
C GLU A 433 -0.98 -11.43 -7.76
N ASN A 434 -1.93 -11.74 -8.64
CA ASN A 434 -2.55 -13.06 -8.81
C ASN A 434 -2.23 -13.63 -10.20
N LEU A 435 -0.95 -13.59 -10.58
CA LEU A 435 -0.46 -14.20 -11.82
C LEU A 435 -0.47 -15.74 -11.72
N ASP A 436 -1.39 -16.37 -12.44
CA ASP A 436 -1.56 -17.81 -12.55
C ASP A 436 -0.60 -18.40 -13.60
N THR A 437 0.70 -18.37 -13.29
CA THR A 437 1.74 -19.07 -14.06
C THR A 437 2.72 -19.76 -13.12
N MET A 438 2.94 -21.05 -13.35
CA MET A 438 3.86 -21.88 -12.59
C MET A 438 5.13 -22.10 -13.42
N ARG A 439 6.29 -22.02 -12.75
CA ARG A 439 7.60 -22.38 -13.29
C ARG A 439 7.93 -23.80 -12.83
N TYR A 440 8.09 -24.72 -13.78
CA TYR A 440 8.52 -26.09 -13.54
C TYR A 440 9.96 -26.24 -14.03
N ILE A 441 10.81 -26.85 -13.22
CA ILE A 441 12.14 -27.32 -13.63
C ILE A 441 12.02 -28.83 -13.83
N LEU A 442 12.20 -29.26 -15.08
CA LEU A 442 12.14 -30.66 -15.48
C LEU A 442 13.55 -31.16 -15.78
N ARG A 443 13.91 -32.33 -15.24
CA ARG A 443 15.12 -33.05 -15.64
C ARG A 443 14.78 -34.07 -16.72
N LEU A 444 15.50 -33.99 -17.82
CA LEU A 444 15.46 -34.99 -18.89
C LEU A 444 16.23 -36.24 -18.44
N HIS A 445 15.59 -37.41 -18.54
CA HIS A 445 16.25 -38.71 -18.54
C HIS A 445 16.25 -39.22 -19.99
N GLY A 446 17.35 -39.11 -20.71
CA GLY A 446 17.36 -39.56 -22.13
C GLY A 446 18.61 -39.34 -22.98
N THR A 447 19.55 -38.46 -22.62
CA THR A 447 20.71 -38.11 -23.47
C THR A 447 22.02 -38.76 -22.99
N GLU A 448 22.24 -40.05 -23.32
CA GLU A 448 23.57 -40.71 -23.20
C GLU A 448 24.55 -40.28 -24.32
N SER A 449 24.44 -39.06 -24.86
CA SER A 449 25.29 -38.57 -25.94
C SER A 449 25.77 -37.14 -25.72
N ILE A 450 27.04 -37.05 -25.31
CA ILE A 450 27.93 -35.89 -25.32
C ILE A 450 27.79 -34.95 -24.12
N GLU A 451 28.91 -34.83 -23.41
CA GLU A 451 29.14 -34.04 -22.20
C GLU A 451 28.93 -32.53 -22.47
N THR A 452 27.76 -31.99 -22.12
CA THR A 452 27.54 -30.55 -21.89
C THR A 452 26.55 -30.37 -20.73
N GLU A 453 26.54 -29.18 -20.11
CA GLU A 453 26.11 -28.98 -18.72
C GLU A 453 24.59 -29.07 -18.50
N ASN A 454 24.15 -30.05 -17.68
CA ASN A 454 22.84 -30.12 -17.02
C ASN A 454 21.62 -29.66 -17.86
N ASP A 455 21.06 -30.56 -18.68
CA ASP A 455 19.79 -30.34 -19.42
C ASP A 455 18.56 -30.23 -18.48
N GLU A 456 18.46 -29.10 -17.77
CA GLU A 456 17.30 -28.71 -16.95
C GLU A 456 16.34 -27.84 -17.78
N LYS A 457 15.30 -28.46 -18.33
CA LYS A 457 14.30 -27.76 -19.13
C LYS A 457 13.35 -26.98 -18.21
N THR A 458 13.33 -25.67 -18.34
CA THR A 458 12.39 -24.81 -17.61
C THR A 458 11.15 -24.54 -18.44
N LEU A 459 9.98 -24.93 -17.90
CA LEU A 459 8.68 -24.66 -18.51
C LEU A 459 7.90 -23.66 -17.67
N TYR A 460 7.16 -22.80 -18.37
CA TYR A 460 6.27 -21.81 -17.78
C TYR A 460 4.86 -22.10 -18.29
N LEU A 461 4.01 -22.65 -17.42
CA LEU A 461 2.68 -23.16 -17.80
C LEU A 461 1.59 -22.43 -17.00
N THR A 462 0.45 -22.19 -17.67
CA THR A 462 -0.79 -21.78 -17.01
C THR A 462 -1.54 -23.00 -16.44
N PRO A 463 -2.48 -22.84 -15.49
CA PRO A 463 -3.32 -23.94 -14.97
C PRO A 463 -4.21 -24.63 -16.01
N GLU A 464 -4.32 -24.08 -17.21
CA GLU A 464 -4.99 -24.72 -18.35
C GLU A 464 -4.02 -25.66 -19.06
N GLN A 465 -2.80 -25.19 -19.36
CA GLN A 465 -1.73 -25.98 -19.97
C GLN A 465 -1.19 -27.07 -19.02
N GLU A 466 -1.28 -26.90 -17.70
CA GLU A 466 -0.92 -27.92 -16.71
C GLU A 466 -1.75 -29.22 -16.86
N LYS A 467 -2.97 -29.13 -17.44
CA LYS A 467 -3.82 -30.30 -17.69
C LYS A 467 -3.36 -31.11 -18.91
N ASP A 468 -2.62 -30.49 -19.82
CA ASP A 468 -2.14 -31.10 -21.05
C ASP A 468 -0.84 -31.87 -20.80
N LYS A 469 -1.00 -33.16 -20.49
CA LYS A 469 0.11 -34.10 -20.18
C LYS A 469 1.23 -34.12 -21.22
N SER A 470 0.96 -33.71 -22.46
CA SER A 470 1.93 -33.56 -23.55
C SER A 470 3.09 -32.60 -23.27
N HIS A 471 3.02 -31.77 -22.22
CA HIS A 471 4.13 -30.92 -21.77
C HIS A 471 5.07 -31.60 -20.75
N PHE A 472 4.64 -32.71 -20.14
CA PHE A 472 5.43 -33.48 -19.16
C PHE A 472 6.00 -34.78 -19.74
N THR A 473 5.47 -35.23 -20.89
CA THR A 473 5.95 -36.41 -21.63
C THR A 473 6.78 -35.99 -22.83
N ASP A 474 7.97 -36.58 -22.99
CA ASP A 474 8.77 -36.33 -24.18
C ASP A 474 8.12 -36.92 -25.44
N LYS A 475 8.06 -36.15 -26.53
CA LYS A 475 7.32 -36.53 -27.75
C LYS A 475 8.02 -37.62 -28.55
N GLU A 476 9.33 -37.81 -28.38
CA GLU A 476 10.11 -38.79 -29.13
C GLU A 476 10.41 -40.07 -28.35
N THR A 477 10.63 -39.97 -27.03
CA THR A 477 10.99 -41.13 -26.18
C THR A 477 9.81 -41.71 -25.39
N GLY A 478 8.72 -40.96 -25.23
CA GLY A 478 7.54 -41.39 -24.46
C GLY A 478 7.79 -41.57 -22.96
N GLN A 479 8.88 -41.00 -22.44
CA GLN A 479 9.19 -41.01 -21.00
C GLN A 479 8.69 -39.72 -20.34
N ASP A 480 8.21 -39.85 -19.10
CA ASP A 480 7.81 -38.72 -18.26
C ASP A 480 9.07 -38.01 -17.75
N HIS A 481 9.18 -36.70 -17.96
CA HIS A 481 10.28 -35.91 -17.39
C HIS A 481 10.18 -35.83 -15.86
N GLU A 482 11.30 -35.93 -15.15
CA GLU A 482 11.29 -35.86 -13.68
C GLU A 482 11.10 -34.42 -13.22
N LEU A 483 10.02 -34.15 -12.48
CA LEU A 483 9.77 -32.84 -11.88
C LEU A 483 10.73 -32.60 -10.70
N VAL A 484 11.71 -31.72 -10.91
CA VAL A 484 12.71 -31.34 -9.89
C VAL A 484 12.14 -30.29 -8.94
N GLU A 485 11.54 -29.23 -9.48
CA GLU A 485 11.02 -28.12 -8.68
C GLU A 485 9.80 -27.48 -9.37
N SER A 486 8.76 -27.16 -8.60
CA SER A 486 7.63 -26.34 -9.03
C SER A 486 7.50 -25.11 -8.14
N MET A 487 7.51 -23.92 -8.74
CA MET A 487 7.44 -22.64 -8.02
C MET A 487 6.54 -21.65 -8.76
N PRO A 488 5.68 -20.87 -8.07
CA PRO A 488 4.93 -19.78 -8.70
C PRO A 488 5.87 -18.75 -9.33
N LEU A 489 5.58 -18.32 -10.56
CA LEU A 489 6.49 -17.44 -11.32
C LEU A 489 6.72 -16.09 -10.61
N LEU A 490 5.68 -15.52 -10.00
CA LEU A 490 5.78 -14.28 -9.20
C LEU A 490 6.68 -14.45 -7.95
N GLU A 491 6.71 -15.64 -7.34
CA GLU A 491 7.61 -15.93 -6.22
C GLU A 491 9.07 -16.05 -6.67
N TRP A 492 9.30 -16.67 -7.83
CA TRP A 492 10.62 -16.72 -8.46
C TRP A 492 11.14 -15.31 -8.79
N PHE A 493 10.31 -14.45 -9.40
CA PHE A 493 10.67 -13.05 -9.63
C PHE A 493 11.00 -12.35 -8.31
N ALA A 494 10.15 -12.45 -7.29
CA ALA A 494 10.37 -11.82 -5.99
C ALA A 494 11.65 -12.30 -5.28
N ASN A 495 12.19 -13.47 -5.62
CA ASN A 495 13.45 -13.98 -5.11
C ASN A 495 14.68 -13.59 -5.95
N ASN A 496 14.53 -13.44 -7.28
CA ASN A 496 15.67 -13.29 -8.19
C ASN A 496 15.80 -11.92 -8.89
N TYR A 497 14.79 -11.04 -8.87
CA TYR A 497 14.80 -9.75 -9.59
C TYR A 497 16.08 -8.92 -9.37
N LYS A 498 16.61 -8.90 -8.14
CA LYS A 498 17.83 -8.17 -7.77
C LYS A 498 19.09 -8.64 -8.51
N LYS A 499 19.14 -9.89 -8.99
CA LYS A 499 20.28 -10.43 -9.77
C LYS A 499 20.34 -9.83 -11.17
N PHE A 500 19.18 -9.55 -11.77
CA PHE A 500 19.04 -8.98 -13.11
C PHE A 500 19.09 -7.45 -13.13
N GLY A 501 19.08 -6.81 -11.96
CA GLY A 501 19.13 -5.36 -11.82
C GLY A 501 17.84 -4.61 -12.22
N ALA A 502 16.73 -5.33 -12.42
CA ALA A 502 15.41 -4.74 -12.65
C ALA A 502 14.72 -4.39 -11.31
N THR A 503 13.85 -3.38 -11.29
CA THR A 503 12.96 -3.13 -10.14
C THR A 503 11.63 -3.87 -10.33
N LEU A 504 11.25 -4.71 -9.38
CA LEU A 504 9.97 -5.44 -9.40
C LEU A 504 8.86 -4.58 -8.77
N GLU A 505 7.81 -4.30 -9.53
CA GLU A 505 6.59 -3.66 -9.06
C GLU A 505 5.40 -4.61 -9.22
N ILE A 506 4.60 -4.73 -8.14
CA ILE A 506 3.46 -5.65 -8.06
C ILE A 506 2.17 -4.84 -8.19
N VAL A 507 1.36 -5.14 -9.19
CA VAL A 507 0.13 -4.41 -9.55
C VAL A 507 -1.13 -5.23 -9.34
N THR A 508 -2.29 -4.58 -9.33
CA THR A 508 -3.62 -5.17 -9.12
C THR A 508 -4.55 -4.90 -10.31
N ASP A 509 -5.68 -5.60 -10.37
CA ASP A 509 -6.71 -5.45 -11.39
C ASP A 509 -7.83 -4.46 -11.01
N LYS A 510 -7.66 -3.74 -9.88
CA LYS A 510 -8.66 -2.83 -9.29
C LYS A 510 -8.79 -1.49 -10.03
N SER A 511 -7.76 -1.12 -10.80
CA SER A 511 -7.80 0.04 -11.69
C SER A 511 -8.26 -0.37 -13.09
N GLN A 512 -8.80 0.57 -13.86
CA GLN A 512 -9.19 0.31 -15.26
C GLN A 512 -7.96 -0.09 -16.10
N GLU A 513 -6.85 0.62 -15.87
CA GLU A 513 -5.54 0.37 -16.48
C GLU A 513 -4.99 -1.01 -16.08
N GLY A 514 -5.10 -1.39 -14.80
CA GLY A 514 -4.73 -2.72 -14.30
C GLY A 514 -5.57 -3.84 -14.92
N SER A 515 -6.89 -3.65 -15.06
CA SER A 515 -7.74 -4.63 -15.74
C SER A 515 -7.39 -4.79 -17.23
N GLN A 516 -6.97 -3.70 -17.90
CA GLN A 516 -6.45 -3.74 -19.27
C GLN A 516 -5.09 -4.45 -19.34
N PHE A 517 -4.18 -4.18 -18.40
CA PHE A 517 -2.87 -4.84 -18.33
C PHE A 517 -3.02 -6.37 -18.14
N VAL A 518 -3.88 -6.80 -17.22
CA VAL A 518 -4.13 -8.23 -16.97
C VAL A 518 -4.81 -8.90 -18.17
N LYS A 519 -5.89 -8.33 -18.71
CA LYS A 519 -6.68 -8.98 -19.78
C LYS A 519 -6.07 -8.85 -21.18
N GLY A 520 -5.32 -7.78 -21.45
CA GLY A 520 -4.74 -7.50 -22.76
C GLY A 520 -3.30 -8.00 -22.92
N PHE A 521 -2.51 -7.99 -21.84
CA PHE A 521 -1.07 -8.29 -21.89
C PHE A 521 -0.66 -9.48 -21.00
N GLY A 522 -1.64 -10.25 -20.51
CA GLY A 522 -1.40 -11.46 -19.71
C GLY A 522 -0.92 -11.22 -18.27
N GLY A 523 -1.00 -9.98 -17.76
CA GLY A 523 -0.63 -9.65 -16.38
C GLY A 523 0.87 -9.66 -16.08
N ILE A 524 1.72 -9.74 -17.11
CA ILE A 524 3.17 -9.63 -17.02
C ILE A 524 3.71 -8.75 -18.15
N GLY A 525 4.65 -7.88 -17.81
CA GLY A 525 5.38 -7.07 -18.78
C GLY A 525 6.48 -6.27 -18.12
N GLY A 526 7.17 -5.46 -18.90
CA GLY A 526 8.25 -4.62 -18.40
C GLY A 526 8.50 -3.39 -19.26
N VAL A 527 9.03 -2.36 -18.61
CA VAL A 527 9.60 -1.18 -19.29
C VAL A 527 11.09 -1.44 -19.48
N LEU A 528 11.57 -1.38 -20.72
CA LEU A 528 12.95 -1.66 -21.10
C LEU A 528 13.80 -0.38 -21.09
N ARG A 529 15.09 -0.52 -20.76
CA ARG A 529 16.08 0.57 -20.79
C ARG A 529 16.40 1.02 -22.21
N TYR A 530 16.44 0.05 -23.12
CA TYR A 530 16.75 0.20 -24.54
C TYR A 530 15.81 -0.68 -25.37
N ARG A 531 15.67 -0.38 -26.66
CA ARG A 531 14.82 -1.16 -27.56
C ARG A 531 15.44 -2.54 -27.82
N VAL A 532 14.61 -3.57 -27.78
CA VAL A 532 14.95 -4.97 -28.11
C VAL A 532 13.97 -5.44 -29.18
N ASP A 533 14.48 -5.99 -30.28
CA ASP A 533 13.66 -6.55 -31.35
C ASP A 533 13.47 -8.07 -31.11
N PHE A 534 12.43 -8.44 -30.35
CA PHE A 534 12.15 -9.83 -29.95
C PHE A 534 12.03 -10.80 -31.14
N GLN A 535 11.40 -10.36 -32.24
CA GLN A 535 11.25 -11.15 -33.46
C GLN A 535 12.58 -11.65 -34.04
N ALA A 536 13.66 -10.84 -33.95
CA ALA A 536 14.97 -11.24 -34.46
C ALA A 536 15.59 -12.38 -33.63
N ILE A 537 15.26 -12.45 -32.33
CA ILE A 537 15.73 -13.50 -31.41
C ILE A 537 15.01 -14.81 -31.72
N ASP A 538 13.70 -14.76 -31.99
CA ASP A 538 12.91 -15.96 -32.36
C ASP A 538 13.38 -16.54 -33.69
N TYR A 539 13.63 -15.70 -34.70
CA TYR A 539 14.20 -16.16 -35.98
C TYR A 539 15.63 -16.71 -35.85
N GLN A 540 16.42 -16.25 -34.89
CA GLN A 540 17.72 -16.86 -34.59
C GLN A 540 17.57 -18.20 -33.87
N ALA A 541 16.64 -18.32 -32.91
CA ALA A 541 16.37 -19.58 -32.21
C ALA A 541 15.86 -20.67 -33.16
N GLU A 542 14.86 -20.37 -34.00
CA GLU A 542 14.40 -21.29 -35.05
C GLU A 542 15.50 -21.59 -36.08
N GLY A 543 16.32 -20.58 -36.42
CA GLY A 543 17.44 -20.73 -37.34
C GLY A 543 18.52 -21.68 -36.83
N ASP A 544 18.90 -21.56 -35.56
CA ASP A 544 19.88 -22.43 -34.91
C ASP A 544 19.30 -23.83 -34.67
N GLU A 545 18.02 -23.96 -34.28
CA GLU A 545 17.36 -25.26 -34.14
C GLU A 545 17.24 -26.00 -35.49
N PHE A 546 16.95 -25.29 -36.58
CA PHE A 546 16.96 -25.83 -37.94
C PHE A 546 18.36 -26.18 -38.45
N LEU A 547 19.39 -25.40 -38.07
CA LEU A 547 20.78 -25.70 -38.39
C LEU A 547 21.26 -26.94 -37.63
N ILE A 548 20.93 -27.05 -36.33
CA ILE A 548 21.19 -28.21 -35.48
C ILE A 548 20.54 -29.45 -36.11
N TRP A 549 19.24 -29.40 -36.44
CA TRP A 549 18.52 -30.50 -37.09
C TRP A 549 19.13 -30.95 -38.43
N MET A 550 19.72 -30.03 -39.19
CA MET A 550 20.49 -30.37 -40.41
C MET A 550 21.87 -30.97 -40.12
N THR A 551 22.41 -30.84 -38.92
CA THR A 551 23.69 -31.44 -38.49
C THR A 551 23.57 -32.72 -37.66
N THR A 552 22.40 -33.00 -37.06
CA THR A 552 22.09 -34.29 -36.39
C THR A 552 21.46 -35.36 -37.31
N ARG A 553 21.38 -35.09 -38.63
CA ARG A 553 21.00 -36.05 -39.67
C ARG A 553 22.17 -36.42 -40.58
#